data_AF-A0A935WS89-F1
#
_entry.id   AF-A0A935WS89-F1
#
_cell.length_a   1.000
_cell.length_b   1.000
_cell.length_c   1.000
_cell.angle_alpha   90.00
_cell.angle_beta   90.00
_cell.angle_gamma   90.00
#
_symmetry.space_group_name_H-M   'P 1'
#
loop_
_entity.id
_entity.type
_entity.pdbx_description
1 polymer ?
#
loop_
_entity_poly.entity_id
_entity_poly.type
_entity_poly.pdbx_seq_one_letter_code
_entity_poly.pdbx_strand_id
1 'polypeptide(L)'
;MPPRVGSRYGFALGVRGEDGLLALTDREPYRYRAHVDNRTHLVVQGDTLWALAGRYFAPLPRACGYWWAIADFQPDPIVDPTLVIESGRRLFIPSLRVLTDVILGEAGRKEAAS
;
A
#
# COMPACT_ATOMS: atom_id res chain seq x y z
N MET A 1 -2.56 19.47 -5.28
CA MET A 1 -3.28 18.38 -6.00
C MET A 1 -2.69 17.05 -5.56
N PRO A 2 -3.49 16.04 -5.14
CA PRO A 2 -2.96 14.73 -4.80
C PRO A 2 -2.25 14.10 -6.03
N PRO A 3 -1.23 13.27 -5.82
CA PRO A 3 -0.45 12.69 -6.91
C PRO A 3 -1.33 11.83 -7.83
N ARG A 4 -1.22 12.05 -9.15
CA ARG A 4 -2.00 11.32 -10.18
C ARG A 4 -1.51 9.89 -10.44
N VAL A 5 -0.31 9.54 -9.99
CA VAL A 5 0.34 8.23 -10.23
C VAL A 5 0.83 7.65 -8.91
N GLY A 6 0.54 6.37 -8.67
CA GLY A 6 0.97 5.65 -7.46
C GLY A 6 0.19 6.03 -6.20
N SER A 7 -0.96 6.68 -6.34
CA SER A 7 -1.80 7.07 -5.21
C SER A 7 -2.52 5.86 -4.62
N ARG A 8 -2.58 5.79 -3.29
CA ARG A 8 -3.39 4.80 -2.58
C ARG A 8 -4.87 4.88 -2.97
N TYR A 9 -5.36 6.06 -3.36
CA TYR A 9 -6.75 6.28 -3.78
C TYR A 9 -6.93 6.20 -5.31
N GLY A 10 -5.97 5.66 -6.05
CA GLY A 10 -6.09 5.50 -7.50
C GLY A 10 -7.30 4.68 -7.94
N PHE A 11 -7.90 3.90 -7.03
CA PHE A 11 -9.04 3.01 -7.27
C PHE A 11 -10.33 3.42 -6.56
N ALA A 12 -10.33 4.54 -5.82
CA ALA A 12 -11.55 5.03 -5.20
C ALA A 12 -12.42 5.74 -6.26
N LEU A 13 -13.73 5.50 -6.25
CA LEU A 13 -14.68 6.14 -7.15
C LEU A 13 -15.15 7.47 -6.57
N GLY A 14 -15.30 8.49 -7.41
CA GLY A 14 -15.94 9.73 -7.03
C GLY A 14 -17.45 9.54 -6.93
N VAL A 15 -18.03 9.70 -5.75
CA VAL A 15 -19.48 9.66 -5.53
C VAL A 15 -19.94 11.06 -5.19
N ARG A 16 -21.00 11.52 -5.87
CA ARG A 16 -21.68 12.76 -5.53
C ARG A 16 -22.90 12.44 -4.67
N GLY A 17 -22.91 12.94 -3.44
CA GLY A 17 -24.05 12.83 -2.54
C GLY A 17 -25.23 13.69 -2.98
N GLU A 18 -26.40 13.44 -2.41
CA GLU A 18 -27.63 14.23 -2.66
C GLU A 18 -27.49 15.70 -2.23
N ASP A 19 -26.58 15.98 -1.30
CA ASP A 19 -26.18 17.31 -0.84
C ASP A 19 -25.20 18.03 -1.79
N GLY A 20 -24.81 17.38 -2.89
CA GLY A 20 -23.88 17.91 -3.88
C GLY A 20 -22.40 17.76 -3.50
N LEU A 21 -22.06 17.15 -2.36
CA LEU A 21 -20.67 16.90 -1.97
C LEU A 21 -20.05 15.79 -2.83
N LEU A 22 -18.83 16.02 -3.30
CA LEU A 22 -18.03 15.02 -4.01
C LEU A 22 -17.09 14.34 -3.02
N ALA A 23 -17.35 13.06 -2.73
CA ALA A 23 -16.53 12.22 -1.89
C ALA A 23 -15.86 11.11 -2.71
N LEU A 24 -14.83 10.48 -2.14
CA LEU A 24 -14.26 9.25 -2.67
C LEU A 24 -14.84 8.07 -1.89
N THR A 25 -15.14 6.96 -2.56
CA THR A 25 -15.49 5.71 -1.88
C THR A 25 -14.35 5.22 -1.00
N ASP A 26 -14.69 4.37 -0.03
CA ASP A 26 -13.67 3.64 0.70
C ASP A 26 -12.80 2.83 -0.25
N ARG A 27 -11.51 2.78 0.05
CA ARG A 27 -10.54 1.99 -0.71
C ARG A 27 -10.55 0.57 -0.16
N GLU A 28 -10.74 -0.41 -1.03
CA GLU A 28 -10.47 -1.81 -0.71
C GLU A 28 -8.96 -2.11 -0.81
N PRO A 29 -8.26 -2.40 0.29
CA PRO A 29 -6.81 -2.59 0.25
C PRO A 29 -6.46 -4.00 -0.24
N TYR A 30 -5.42 -4.11 -1.07
CA TYR A 30 -4.86 -5.40 -1.44
C TYR A 30 -4.12 -6.01 -0.23
N ARG A 31 -4.76 -6.97 0.43
CA ARG A 31 -4.25 -7.64 1.64
C ARG A 31 -3.17 -8.66 1.31
N TYR A 32 -2.49 -9.15 2.36
CA TYR A 32 -1.47 -10.18 2.22
C TYR A 32 -1.98 -11.38 1.41
N ARG A 33 -1.20 -11.75 0.39
CA ARG A 33 -1.32 -13.01 -0.35
C ARG A 33 0.08 -13.58 -0.56
N ALA A 34 0.22 -14.90 -0.52
CA ALA A 34 1.48 -15.53 -0.84
C ALA A 34 1.80 -15.35 -2.33
N HIS A 35 2.88 -14.62 -2.64
CA HIS A 35 3.51 -14.61 -3.95
C HIS A 35 4.90 -15.24 -3.84
N VAL A 36 5.35 -15.86 -4.93
CA VAL A 36 6.67 -16.53 -5.00
C VAL A 36 7.83 -15.59 -4.71
N ASP A 37 7.62 -14.29 -4.92
CA ASP A 37 8.62 -13.23 -4.80
C ASP A 37 8.36 -12.28 -3.60
N ASN A 38 7.46 -12.65 -2.69
CA ASN A 38 7.28 -11.90 -1.44
C ASN A 38 8.59 -11.85 -0.65
N ARG A 39 8.91 -10.66 -0.15
CA ARG A 39 10.07 -10.46 0.72
C ARG A 39 9.62 -10.43 2.17
N THR A 40 10.48 -10.92 3.05
CA THR A 40 10.27 -10.84 4.49
C THR A 40 11.30 -9.89 5.09
N HIS A 41 10.85 -9.01 5.97
CA HIS A 41 11.70 -8.09 6.71
C HIS A 41 11.50 -8.30 8.21
N LEU A 42 12.59 -8.42 8.96
CA LEU A 42 12.55 -8.44 10.42
C LEU A 42 12.84 -7.03 10.93
N VAL A 43 11.86 -6.42 11.57
CA VAL A 43 11.91 -5.03 12.02
C VAL A 43 13.01 -4.86 13.05
N VAL A 44 13.85 -3.84 12.87
CA VAL A 44 14.82 -3.37 13.86
C VAL A 44 14.43 -1.99 14.39
N GLN A 45 15.06 -1.59 15.49
CA GLN A 45 14.76 -0.29 16.11
C GLN A 45 15.02 0.85 15.12
N GLY A 46 14.03 1.75 15.00
CA GLY A 46 14.10 2.91 14.11
C GLY A 46 13.58 2.64 12.69
N ASP A 47 13.22 1.40 12.35
CA ASP A 47 12.51 1.15 11.11
C ASP A 47 11.15 1.86 11.09
N THR A 48 10.84 2.43 9.94
CA THR A 48 9.55 3.05 9.65
C THR A 48 9.05 2.55 8.30
N LEU A 49 7.72 2.54 8.10
CA LEU A 49 7.16 2.10 6.81
C LEU A 49 7.67 2.96 5.63
N TRP A 50 7.93 4.26 5.85
CA TRP A 50 8.50 5.16 4.84
C TRP A 50 9.93 4.78 4.48
N ALA A 51 10.78 4.52 5.47
CA ALA A 51 12.17 4.12 5.23
C ALA A 51 12.24 2.75 4.55
N LEU A 52 11.42 1.81 4.99
CA LEU A 52 11.31 0.48 4.37
C LEU A 52 10.81 0.56 2.93
N ALA A 53 9.79 1.39 2.65
CA ALA A 53 9.32 1.62 1.28
C ALA A 53 10.41 2.26 0.41
N GLY A 54 11.12 3.26 0.93
CA GLY A 54 12.27 3.87 0.27
C GLY A 54 13.36 2.85 -0.09
N ARG A 55 13.62 1.89 0.80
CA ARG A 55 14.62 0.83 0.60
C ARG A 55 14.16 -0.23 -0.39
N TYR A 56 12.98 -0.83 -0.17
CA TYR A 56 12.53 -1.99 -0.94
C TYR A 56 11.96 -1.62 -2.31
N PHE A 57 11.48 -0.39 -2.47
CA PHE A 57 10.95 0.13 -3.74
C PHE A 57 11.85 1.20 -4.37
N ALA A 58 13.14 1.25 -3.99
CA ALA A 58 14.10 2.26 -4.43
C ALA A 58 14.11 2.59 -5.95
N PRO A 59 13.90 1.62 -6.87
CA PRO A 59 13.85 1.93 -8.29
C PRO A 59 12.63 2.76 -8.73
N LEU A 60 11.57 2.84 -7.91
CA LEU A 60 10.36 3.58 -8.23
C LEU A 60 10.47 5.06 -7.84
N PRO A 61 9.93 5.99 -8.64
CA PRO A 61 9.86 7.38 -8.26
C PRO A 61 9.01 7.54 -7.00
N ARG A 62 9.51 8.36 -6.05
CA ARG A 62 8.88 8.59 -4.74
C ARG A 62 8.65 7.28 -3.96
N ALA A 63 9.63 6.37 -3.97
CA ALA A 63 9.59 5.08 -3.30
C ALA A 63 8.99 5.11 -1.87
N CYS A 64 9.38 6.08 -1.05
CA CYS A 64 8.86 6.25 0.32
C CYS A 64 7.33 6.44 0.37
N GLY A 65 6.73 6.95 -0.71
CA GLY A 65 5.29 7.17 -0.83
C GLY A 65 4.46 5.89 -0.97
N TYR A 66 5.08 4.73 -1.17
CA TYR A 66 4.43 3.42 -1.21
C TYR A 66 4.42 2.70 0.15
N TRP A 67 4.72 3.39 1.25
CA TRP A 67 4.64 2.86 2.61
C TRP A 67 3.30 2.18 2.91
N TRP A 68 2.21 2.69 2.33
CA TRP A 68 0.86 2.16 2.51
C TRP A 68 0.71 0.76 1.93
N ALA A 69 1.42 0.45 0.85
CA ALA A 69 1.39 -0.90 0.26
C ALA A 69 2.01 -1.92 1.21
N ILE A 70 3.01 -1.53 2.01
CA ILE A 70 3.56 -2.39 3.06
C ILE A 70 2.53 -2.52 4.20
N ALA A 71 1.92 -1.42 4.63
CA ALA A 71 0.92 -1.41 5.71
C ALA A 71 -0.26 -2.35 5.43
N ASP A 72 -0.80 -2.28 4.21
CA ASP A 72 -1.97 -3.04 3.77
C ASP A 72 -1.66 -4.52 3.53
N PHE A 73 -0.44 -4.82 3.09
CA PHE A 73 0.01 -6.16 2.70
C PHE A 73 0.49 -7.01 3.89
N GLN A 74 -0.05 -6.76 5.07
CA GLN A 74 0.16 -7.60 6.25
C GLN A 74 -1.02 -8.56 6.46
N PRO A 75 -0.79 -9.77 6.99
CA PRO A 75 -1.88 -10.66 7.43
C PRO A 75 -2.77 -9.99 8.47
N ASP A 76 -2.15 -9.24 9.39
CA ASP A 76 -2.81 -8.32 10.30
C ASP A 76 -2.46 -6.87 9.89
N PRO A 77 -3.40 -6.14 9.26
CA PRO A 77 -3.14 -4.82 8.69
C PRO A 77 -2.60 -3.80 9.70
N ILE A 78 -1.62 -3.01 9.26
CA ILE A 78 -1.17 -1.86 10.05
C ILE A 78 -2.09 -0.68 9.72
N VAL A 79 -3.06 -0.41 10.60
CA VAL A 79 -4.07 0.66 10.39
C VAL A 79 -3.48 2.03 10.64
N ASP A 80 -2.73 2.19 11.74
CA ASP A 80 -2.03 3.44 12.06
C ASP A 80 -0.54 3.30 11.74
N PRO A 81 -0.07 3.91 10.63
CA PRO A 81 1.32 3.84 10.22
C PRO A 81 2.23 4.78 11.03
N THR A 82 1.69 5.67 11.86
CA THR A 82 2.46 6.62 12.66
C THR A 82 2.94 6.01 13.98
N LEU A 83 2.35 4.89 14.39
CA LEU A 83 2.82 4.11 15.52
C LEU A 83 4.16 3.44 15.21
N VAL A 84 5.01 3.38 16.23
CA VAL A 84 6.30 2.69 16.14
C VAL A 84 6.06 1.20 15.88
N ILE A 85 6.78 0.65 14.91
CA ILE A 85 6.72 -0.78 14.60
C ILE A 85 7.62 -1.51 15.59
N GLU A 86 7.08 -2.50 16.27
CA GLU A 86 7.82 -3.29 17.26
C GLU A 86 9.01 -3.99 16.63
N SER A 87 10.19 -3.83 17.23
CA SER A 87 11.38 -4.58 16.83
C SER A 87 11.17 -6.08 17.01
N GLY A 88 11.65 -6.87 16.06
CA GLY A 88 11.38 -8.30 15.98
C GLY A 88 10.07 -8.67 15.29
N ARG A 89 9.18 -7.70 15.00
CA ARG A 89 8.00 -7.96 14.16
C ARG A 89 8.46 -8.37 12.76
N ARG A 90 7.81 -9.41 12.22
CA ARG A 90 7.98 -9.81 10.83
C ARG A 90 7.01 -9.02 9.96
N LEU A 91 7.55 -8.28 8.99
CA LEU A 91 6.77 -7.61 7.95
C LEU A 91 6.91 -8.35 6.62
N PHE A 92 5.80 -8.46 5.91
CA PHE A 92 5.77 -8.95 4.54
C PHE A 92 5.83 -7.76 3.58
N ILE A 93 6.83 -7.76 2.72
CA ILE A 93 7.03 -6.69 1.74
C ILE A 93 6.66 -7.25 0.37
N PRO A 94 5.68 -6.67 -0.34
CA PRO A 94 5.39 -7.10 -1.70
C PRO A 94 6.63 -6.86 -2.59
N SER A 95 6.82 -7.67 -3.61
CA SER A 95 7.89 -7.43 -4.58
C SER A 95 7.58 -6.17 -5.41
N LEU A 96 8.58 -5.68 -6.16
CA LEU A 96 8.36 -4.59 -7.12
C LEU A 96 7.26 -4.96 -8.14
N ARG A 97 7.30 -6.18 -8.66
CA ARG A 97 6.29 -6.73 -9.58
C ARG A 97 4.90 -6.76 -8.95
N VAL A 98 4.77 -7.26 -7.71
CA VAL A 98 3.48 -7.27 -7.01
C VAL A 98 2.97 -5.85 -6.81
N LEU A 99 3.84 -4.91 -6.41
CA LEU A 99 3.46 -3.51 -6.25
C LEU A 99 2.99 -2.90 -7.58
N THR A 100 3.74 -3.04 -8.68
CA THR A 100 3.43 -2.37 -9.94
C THR A 100 2.29 -3.02 -10.71
N ASP A 101 2.27 -4.35 -10.77
CA ASP A 101 1.43 -5.08 -11.72
C ASP A 101 0.11 -5.52 -11.07
N VAL A 102 0.12 -5.70 -9.73
CA VAL A 102 -1.04 -6.17 -8.97
C VAL A 102 -1.66 -5.04 -8.17
N ILE A 103 -0.91 -4.46 -7.23
CA ILE A 103 -1.42 -3.44 -6.31
C ILE A 103 -1.73 -2.13 -7.05
N LEU A 104 -0.86 -1.69 -7.97
CA LEU A 104 -1.03 -0.48 -8.78
C LEU A 104 -1.60 -0.76 -10.18
N GLY A 105 -1.52 -2.01 -10.64
CA GLY A 105 -1.85 -2.42 -12.00
C GLY A 105 -3.34 -2.71 -12.24
N GLU A 106 -3.67 -3.11 -13.47
CA GLU A 106 -5.06 -3.44 -13.86
C GLU A 106 -5.68 -4.60 -13.10
N ALA A 107 -4.88 -5.51 -12.54
CA ALA A 107 -5.39 -6.59 -11.71
C ALA A 107 -6.07 -6.04 -10.44
N GLY A 108 -5.50 -5.00 -9.81
CA GLY A 108 -6.16 -4.26 -8.73
C GLY A 108 -7.40 -3.49 -9.20
N ARG A 109 -7.44 -3.04 -10.47
CA ARG A 109 -8.64 -2.37 -11.06
C ARG A 109 -9.83 -3.31 -11.22
N LYS A 110 -9.62 -4.60 -11.46
CA LYS A 110 -10.72 -5.59 -11.65
C LYS A 110 -11.29 -6.11 -10.34
N GLU A 111 -10.45 -6.29 -9.30
CA GLU A 111 -10.92 -6.72 -7.98
C GLU A 111 -11.80 -5.65 -7.31
N ALA A 112 -11.45 -4.36 -7.41
CA ALA A 112 -12.26 -3.27 -6.84
C ALA A 112 -13.60 -3.01 -7.58
N ALA A 113 -13.84 -3.69 -8.70
CA ALA A 113 -15.02 -3.51 -9.55
C ALA A 113 -15.94 -4.76 -9.59
N SER A 114 -15.61 -5.82 -8.84
CA SER A 114 -16.39 -7.06 -8.71
C SER A 114 -17.06 -7.13 -7.34
#